data_AF-A0A9D7SW55-F1
#
_entry.id   AF-A0A9D7SW55-F1
#
_cell.length_a   1.000
_cell.length_b   1.000
_cell.length_c   1.000
_cell.angle_alpha   90.00
_cell.angle_beta   90.00
_cell.angle_gamma   90.00
#
_symmetry.space_group_name_H-M   'P 1'
#
loop_
_entity.id
_entity.type
_entity.pdbx_description
1 polymer ?
#
loop_
_entity_poly.entity_id
_entity_poly.type
_entity_poly.pdbx_seq_one_letter_code
_entity_poly.pdbx_strand_id
1 'polypeptide(L)'
;MTPFVKRDSFWLGFGMGLLIPSIAYALLLTIYQLLDTMGVLSDIGFAEDFRVRTLGLFAICANLILMQRYRKSYHYETIRGILLASMLLVGIWFWIFGLKILEG
;
A
#
# COMPACT_ATOMS: atom_id res chain seq x y z
N MET A 1 2.76 -23.15 -25.57
CA MET A 1 2.79 -23.21 -24.09
C MET A 1 4.04 -22.50 -23.59
N THR A 2 3.94 -21.31 -23.01
CA THR A 2 5.09 -20.58 -22.46
C THR A 2 5.42 -21.10 -21.05
N PRO A 3 6.62 -21.65 -20.82
CA PRO A 3 6.95 -22.32 -19.56
C PRO A 3 7.86 -21.43 -18.70
N PHE A 4 7.34 -20.45 -17.94
CA PHE A 4 8.24 -19.62 -17.10
C PHE A 4 7.73 -19.15 -15.73
N VAL A 5 6.62 -19.69 -15.21
CA VAL A 5 6.23 -19.38 -13.82
C VAL A 5 6.01 -20.66 -13.02
N LYS A 6 7.10 -21.40 -12.83
CA LYS A 6 7.25 -22.22 -11.62
C LYS A 6 7.94 -21.34 -10.58
N ARG A 7 7.22 -20.32 -10.09
CA ARG A 7 7.80 -19.30 -9.19
C ARG A 7 6.84 -18.96 -8.04
N ASP A 8 6.28 -19.99 -7.41
CA ASP A 8 5.89 -19.88 -6.00
C ASP A 8 7.18 -19.65 -5.23
N SER A 9 7.47 -18.39 -4.96
CA SER A 9 8.65 -18.01 -4.22
C SER A 9 8.22 -16.90 -3.28
N PHE A 10 8.41 -17.16 -1.99
CA PHE A 10 8.17 -16.19 -0.93
C PHE A 10 8.75 -14.81 -1.28
N TRP A 11 9.94 -14.77 -1.86
CA TRP A 11 10.60 -13.53 -2.31
C TRP A 11 9.83 -12.76 -3.39
N LEU A 12 9.16 -13.47 -4.30
CA LEU A 12 8.38 -12.85 -5.36
C LEU A 12 7.15 -12.14 -4.78
N GLY A 13 6.46 -12.83 -3.86
CA GLY A 13 5.33 -12.27 -3.12
C GLY A 13 5.75 -11.09 -2.25
N PHE A 14 6.90 -11.18 -1.59
CA PHE A 14 7.43 -10.07 -0.79
C PHE A 14 7.76 -8.85 -1.64
N GLY A 15 8.46 -9.02 -2.77
CA GLY A 15 8.79 -7.92 -3.68
C GLY A 15 7.55 -7.25 -4.26
N MET A 16 6.56 -8.04 -4.69
CA MET A 16 5.27 -7.49 -5.15
C MET A 16 4.52 -6.79 -4.03
N GLY A 17 4.52 -7.36 -2.83
CA GLY A 17 3.90 -6.77 -1.64
C GLY A 17 4.54 -5.46 -1.19
N LEU A 18 5.75 -5.12 -1.66
CA LEU A 18 6.35 -3.80 -1.41
C LEU A 18 6.10 -2.84 -2.58
N LEU A 19 6.28 -3.31 -3.81
CA LEU A 19 6.14 -2.48 -5.02
C LEU A 19 4.71 -2.00 -5.24
N ILE A 20 3.73 -2.88 -5.06
CA ILE A 20 2.31 -2.56 -5.31
C ILE A 20 1.81 -1.41 -4.42
N PRO A 21 2.00 -1.43 -3.09
CA PRO A 21 1.58 -0.31 -2.25
C PRO A 21 2.35 0.98 -2.55
N SER A 22 3.63 0.92 -2.95
CA SER A 22 4.35 2.11 -3.41
C SER A 22 3.74 2.71 -4.67
N ILE A 23 3.37 1.87 -5.65
CA ILE A 23 2.69 2.31 -6.88
C ILE A 23 1.31 2.87 -6.54
N ALA A 24 0.54 2.17 -5.69
CA ALA A 24 -0.77 2.62 -5.25
C ALA A 24 -0.68 3.98 -4.56
N TYR A 25 0.29 4.18 -3.66
CA TYR A 25 0.51 5.46 -2.99
C TYR A 25 0.82 6.59 -3.99
N ALA A 26 1.74 6.37 -4.92
CA ALA A 26 2.07 7.36 -5.95
C ALA A 26 0.85 7.71 -6.81
N LEU A 27 0.05 6.71 -7.18
CA LEU A 27 -1.16 6.88 -7.99
C LEU A 27 -2.22 7.68 -7.21
N LEU A 28 -2.46 7.33 -5.93
CA LEU A 28 -3.35 8.08 -5.06
C LEU A 28 -2.88 9.53 -4.86
N LEU A 29 -1.57 9.77 -4.73
CA LEU A 29 -1.00 11.11 -4.60
C LEU A 29 -1.22 11.93 -5.88
N THR A 30 -1.03 11.33 -7.07
CA THR A 30 -1.29 12.03 -8.34
C THR A 30 -2.78 12.34 -8.53
N ILE A 31 -3.68 11.43 -8.15
CA ILE A 31 -5.13 11.69 -8.18
C ILE A 31 -5.46 12.85 -7.24
N TYR A 32 -4.88 12.84 -6.03
CA TYR A 32 -5.09 13.90 -5.06
C TYR A 32 -4.62 15.25 -5.56
N GLN A 33 -3.39 15.33 -6.09
CA GLN A 33 -2.84 16.55 -6.70
C GLN A 33 -3.71 17.05 -7.86
N LEU A 34 -4.24 16.14 -8.68
CA LEU A 34 -5.15 16.52 -9.77
C LEU A 34 -6.45 17.13 -9.22
N LEU A 35 -7.07 16.51 -8.21
CA LEU A 35 -8.27 17.05 -7.56
C LEU A 35 -8.00 18.39 -6.86
N ASP A 36 -6.81 18.58 -6.31
CA ASP A 36 -6.36 19.82 -5.69
C ASP A 36 -6.22 20.94 -6.74
N THR A 37 -5.57 20.66 -7.88
CA THR A 37 -5.47 21.62 -8.99
C THR A 37 -6.82 21.98 -9.62
N MET A 38 -7.81 21.09 -9.54
CA MET A 38 -9.18 21.35 -10.00
C MET A 38 -10.02 22.14 -8.97
N GLY A 39 -9.45 22.48 -7.80
CA GLY A 39 -10.14 23.20 -6.73
C GLY A 39 -11.27 22.40 -6.06
N VAL A 40 -11.31 21.08 -6.28
CA VAL A 40 -12.31 20.17 -5.69
C VAL A 40 -12.00 19.92 -4.21
N LEU A 41 -10.72 19.91 -3.86
CA LEU A 41 -10.26 19.77 -2.50
C LEU A 41 -10.02 21.18 -1.93
N SER A 42 -10.81 21.56 -0.94
CA SER A 42 -10.62 22.82 -0.25
C SER A 42 -9.62 22.62 0.90
N ASP A 43 -8.53 23.39 0.91
CA ASP A 43 -7.48 23.40 1.95
C ASP A 43 -8.00 23.77 3.36
N ILE A 44 -9.28 24.11 3.49
CA ILE A 44 -9.97 24.47 4.73
C ILE A 44 -10.22 23.21 5.57
N GLY A 45 -9.19 22.76 6.27
CA GLY A 45 -9.32 21.93 7.47
C GLY A 45 -8.61 20.58 7.47
N PHE A 46 -8.08 20.12 6.34
CA PHE A 46 -7.27 18.89 6.31
C PHE A 46 -5.80 19.25 6.45
N ALA A 47 -5.24 19.07 7.65
CA ALA A 47 -3.81 19.18 7.88
C ALA A 47 -3.04 18.32 6.86
N GLU A 48 -1.91 18.83 6.35
CA GLU A 48 -1.02 18.12 5.41
C GLU A 48 -0.65 16.72 5.92
N ASP A 49 -0.48 16.60 7.24
CA ASP A 49 -0.28 15.35 7.97
C ASP A 49 -1.45 14.36 7.81
N PHE A 50 -2.70 14.84 7.78
CA PHE A 50 -3.87 13.97 7.58
C PHE A 50 -3.85 13.36 6.18
N ARG A 51 -3.53 14.15 5.15
CA ARG A 51 -3.46 13.69 3.74
C ARG A 51 -2.48 12.52 3.61
N VAL A 52 -1.24 12.70 4.10
CA VAL A 52 -0.18 11.69 4.01
C VAL A 52 -0.55 10.42 4.81
N ARG A 53 -1.16 10.58 5.98
CA ARG A 53 -1.64 9.47 6.82
C ARG A 53 -2.71 8.64 6.12
N THR A 54 -3.76 9.28 5.61
CA THR A 54 -4.89 8.57 4.98
C THR A 54 -4.48 7.92 3.67
N LEU A 55 -3.73 8.64 2.81
CA LEU A 55 -3.22 8.10 1.55
C LEU A 55 -2.29 6.90 1.80
N GLY A 56 -1.46 6.96 2.85
CA GLY A 56 -0.59 5.87 3.28
C GLY A 56 -1.38 4.62 3.69
N LEU A 57 -2.42 4.78 4.51
CA LEU A 57 -3.31 3.67 4.89
C LEU A 57 -4.03 3.08 3.69
N PHE A 58 -4.56 3.90 2.79
CA PHE A 58 -5.23 3.41 1.57
C PHE A 58 -4.27 2.62 0.67
N ALA A 59 -3.02 3.09 0.52
CA ALA A 59 -2.00 2.38 -0.24
C ALA A 59 -1.65 1.02 0.37
N ILE A 60 -1.56 0.95 1.71
CA ILE A 60 -1.34 -0.31 2.43
C ILE A 60 -2.56 -1.24 2.30
N CYS A 61 -3.77 -0.70 2.38
CA CYS A 61 -5.00 -1.47 2.17
C CYS A 61 -5.14 -1.99 0.73
N ALA A 62 -4.55 -1.34 -0.26
CA ALA A 62 -4.49 -1.85 -1.64
C ALA A 62 -3.78 -3.21 -1.72
N ASN A 63 -2.86 -3.49 -0.80
CA ASN A 63 -2.20 -4.80 -0.69
C ASN A 63 -3.16 -5.92 -0.25
N LEU A 64 -4.20 -5.60 0.54
CA LEU A 64 -5.27 -6.55 0.89
C LEU A 64 -6.10 -6.91 -0.34
N ILE A 65 -6.40 -5.93 -1.20
CA ILE A 65 -7.09 -6.16 -2.49
C ILE A 65 -6.25 -7.08 -3.38
N LEU A 66 -4.93 -6.86 -3.41
CA LEU A 66 -3.99 -7.70 -4.16
C LEU A 66 -3.98 -9.13 -3.62
N MET A 67 -3.92 -9.33 -2.30
CA MET A 67 -4.03 -10.65 -1.69
C MET A 67 -5.34 -11.35 -2.07
N GLN A 68 -6.45 -10.62 -2.04
CA GLN A 68 -7.76 -11.17 -2.38
C GLN A 68 -7.83 -11.59 -3.85
N ARG A 69 -7.12 -10.89 -4.74
CA ARG A 69 -6.98 -11.27 -6.16
C ARG A 69 -6.07 -12.49 -6.35
N TYR A 70 -4.94 -12.57 -5.65
CA TYR A 70 -4.03 -13.72 -5.70
C TYR A 70 -4.56 -14.97 -4.98
N ARG A 71 -5.50 -14.81 -4.03
CA ARG A 71 -6.20 -15.92 -3.35
C ARG A 71 -6.94 -16.82 -4.33
N LYS A 72 -7.39 -16.30 -5.47
CA LYS A 72 -8.03 -17.10 -6.54
C LYS A 72 -7.03 -18.01 -7.29
N SER A 73 -5.72 -17.75 -7.17
CA SER A 73 -4.66 -18.44 -7.91
C SER A 73 -3.96 -19.56 -7.11
N TYR A 74 -4.40 -19.89 -5.89
CA TYR A 74 -3.86 -20.99 -5.05
C TYR A 74 -2.34 -20.92 -4.74
N HIS A 75 -1.69 -19.76 -4.89
CA HIS A 75 -0.26 -19.55 -4.59
C HIS A 75 -0.01 -19.17 -3.11
N TYR A 76 -0.06 -20.14 -2.20
CA TYR A 76 0.03 -19.93 -0.74
C TYR A 76 1.34 -19.29 -0.27
N GLU A 77 2.48 -19.64 -0.87
CA GLU A 77 3.79 -19.11 -0.49
C GLU A 77 3.96 -17.63 -0.91
N THR A 78 3.40 -17.28 -2.07
CA THR A 78 3.36 -15.90 -2.55
C THR A 78 2.47 -15.02 -1.66
N ILE A 79 1.32 -15.54 -1.23
CA ILE A 79 0.42 -14.84 -0.30
C ILE A 79 1.11 -14.57 1.04
N ARG A 80 1.86 -15.54 1.58
CA ARG A 80 2.65 -15.34 2.81
C ARG A 80 3.69 -14.22 2.66
N GLY A 81 4.39 -14.15 1.53
CA GLY A 81 5.33 -13.07 1.23
C GLY A 81 4.67 -11.70 1.20
N ILE A 82 3.51 -11.58 0.54
CA ILE A 82 2.73 -10.33 0.49
C ILE A 82 2.27 -9.92 1.90
N LEU A 83 1.91 -10.89 2.73
CA LEU A 83 1.40 -10.66 4.09
C LEU A 83 2.48 -10.14 5.02
N LEU A 84 3.68 -10.70 4.92
CA LEU A 84 4.86 -10.23 5.66
C LEU A 84 5.29 -8.82 5.21
N ALA A 85 5.28 -8.54 3.91
CA ALA A 85 5.56 -7.20 3.38
C ALA A 85 4.51 -6.17 3.84
N SER A 86 3.24 -6.55 3.84
CA SER A 86 2.13 -5.69 4.32
C SER A 86 2.27 -5.40 5.81
N MET A 87 2.58 -6.42 6.63
CA MET A 87 2.83 -6.23 8.07
C MET A 87 4.01 -5.28 8.33
N LEU A 88 5.10 -5.39 7.58
CA LEU A 88 6.23 -4.48 7.70
C LEU A 88 5.86 -3.04 7.35
N LEU A 89 5.13 -2.84 6.24
CA LEU A 89 4.64 -1.52 5.83
C LEU A 89 3.71 -0.90 6.87
N VAL A 90 2.78 -1.68 7.43
CA VAL A 90 1.92 -1.24 8.54
C VAL A 90 2.76 -0.87 9.75
N GLY A 91 3.75 -1.70 10.13
CA GLY A 91 4.63 -1.45 11.27
C GLY A 91 5.43 -0.16 11.11
N ILE A 92 6.02 0.07 9.94
CA ILE A 92 6.76 1.30 9.61
C ILE A 92 5.82 2.51 9.65
N TRP A 93 4.63 2.39 9.06
CA TRP A 93 3.61 3.44 9.09
C TRP A 93 3.20 3.78 10.52
N PHE A 94 2.97 2.78 11.36
CA PHE A 94 2.62 2.94 12.77
C PHE A 94 3.78 3.56 13.56
N TRP A 95 5.03 3.24 13.24
CA TRP A 95 6.19 3.87 13.88
C TRP A 95 6.30 5.36 13.51
N ILE A 96 6.11 5.72 12.24
CA ILE A 96 6.24 7.11 11.79
C ILE A 96 5.06 7.96 12.26
N PHE A 97 3.83 7.48 12.10
CA PHE A 97 2.64 8.28 12.38
C PHE A 97 2.05 8.01 13.78
N GLY A 98 2.18 6.80 14.30
CA GLY A 98 1.69 6.45 15.64
C GLY A 98 2.54 7.07 16.76
N LEU A 99 3.87 7.12 16.61
CA LEU A 99 4.71 7.89 17.57
C LEU A 99 4.37 9.38 17.53
N LYS A 100 4.17 9.93 16.33
CA LYS A 100 3.78 11.34 16.15
C LYS A 100 2.42 11.69 16.78
N ILE A 101 1.58 10.70 17.09
CA ILE A 101 0.31 10.86 17.81
C ILE A 101 0.48 10.67 19.32
N LEU A 102 1.48 9.89 19.76
CA LEU A 102 1.77 9.65 21.18
C LEU A 102 2.59 10.77 21.84
N GLU A 103 3.36 11.54 21.05
CA GLU A 103 4.16 12.68 21.53
C GLU A 103 3.42 14.03 21.48
N GLY A 104 2.17 14.07 20.99
CA GLY A 104 1.32 15.27 20.92
C GLY A 104 0.14 15.21 21.88
#